data_AF-A0A1G4XRT0-F1
#
_entry.id   AF-A0A1G4XRT0-F1
#
_cell.length_a   1.000
_cell.length_b   1.000
_cell.length_c   1.000
_cell.angle_alpha   90.00
_cell.angle_beta   90.00
_cell.angle_gamma   90.00
#
_symmetry.space_group_name_H-M   'P 1'
#
loop_
_entity.id
_entity.type
_entity.pdbx_description
1 polymer ?
#
loop_
_entity_poly.entity_id
_entity_poly.type
_entity_poly.pdbx_seq_one_letter_code
_entity_poly.pdbx_strand_id
1 'polypeptide(L)'
;MTGPDAGPVTIPADELPFDPSLPWRKSGSVALRPEPFGALVYHFGNRKLSFLKSQALVAVVTALEGHPDVASTLRACDVPEAQHPAYVTALATLSRSQMIEARTSVPPTTSELAAGPCTEADERPEEGPS
;
A
#
# COMPACT_ATOMS: atom_id res chain seq x y z
N MET A 1 -36.41 -0.38 23.30
CA MET A 1 -35.58 -1.51 22.86
C MET A 1 -34.48 -0.94 21.97
N THR A 2 -33.30 -0.68 22.52
CA THR A 2 -32.13 -0.17 21.79
C THR A 2 -31.39 -1.38 21.23
N GLY A 3 -31.28 -1.50 19.90
CA GLY A 3 -30.43 -2.51 19.26
C GLY A 3 -28.95 -2.16 19.43
N PRO A 4 -28.03 -3.14 19.46
CA PRO A 4 -26.60 -2.83 19.48
C PRO A 4 -26.18 -2.29 18.12
N ASP A 5 -25.57 -1.11 18.13
CA ASP A 5 -24.76 -0.56 17.05
C ASP A 5 -23.59 -1.53 16.82
N ALA A 6 -23.72 -2.37 15.80
CA ALA A 6 -22.60 -3.17 15.31
C ALA A 6 -21.65 -2.20 14.60
N GLY A 7 -20.77 -1.57 15.38
CA GLY A 7 -19.61 -0.86 14.86
C GLY A 7 -18.84 -1.76 13.88
N PRO A 8 -18.05 -1.19 12.96
CA PRO A 8 -17.38 -1.97 11.93
C PRO A 8 -16.56 -3.08 12.60
N VAL A 9 -16.99 -4.33 12.37
CA VAL A 9 -16.24 -5.48 12.83
C VAL A 9 -14.96 -5.47 11.99
N THR A 10 -13.87 -5.00 12.59
CA THR A 10 -12.53 -5.17 12.01
C THR A 10 -12.24 -6.65 12.10
N ILE A 11 -12.59 -7.38 11.03
CA ILE A 11 -12.12 -8.76 10.84
C ILE A 11 -10.58 -8.66 10.90
N PRO A 12 -9.89 -9.38 11.80
CA PRO A 12 -8.44 -9.37 11.81
C PRO A 12 -7.96 -9.82 10.42
N ALA A 13 -7.02 -9.07 9.84
CA ALA A 13 -6.49 -9.31 8.49
C ALA A 13 -5.88 -10.72 8.30
N ASP A 14 -5.73 -11.47 9.39
CA ASP A 14 -5.27 -12.86 9.46
C ASP A 14 -6.27 -13.87 8.87
N GLU A 15 -7.58 -13.57 8.91
CA GLU A 15 -8.65 -14.52 8.57
C GLU A 15 -9.12 -14.44 7.11
N LEU A 16 -8.73 -13.38 6.38
CA LEU A 16 -9.05 -13.26 4.96
C LEU A 16 -8.03 -14.05 4.12
N PRO A 17 -8.49 -14.98 3.26
CA PRO A 17 -7.59 -15.69 2.37
C PRO A 17 -6.85 -14.69 1.48
N PHE A 18 -5.57 -14.97 1.24
CA PHE A 18 -4.76 -14.16 0.32
C PHE A 18 -5.36 -14.24 -1.09
N ASP A 19 -5.94 -13.15 -1.56
CA ASP A 19 -6.41 -13.00 -2.94
C ASP A 19 -5.43 -12.14 -3.75
N PRO A 20 -4.74 -12.69 -4.77
CA PRO A 20 -3.74 -11.96 -5.54
C PRO A 20 -4.34 -10.89 -6.47
N SER A 21 -5.66 -10.87 -6.67
CA SER A 21 -6.36 -9.89 -7.51
C SER A 21 -6.72 -8.61 -6.74
N LEU A 22 -6.57 -8.63 -5.42
CA LEU A 22 -6.78 -7.46 -4.56
C LEU A 22 -5.52 -6.60 -4.45
N PRO A 23 -5.68 -5.30 -4.12
CA PRO A 23 -4.55 -4.44 -3.82
C PRO A 23 -3.95 -4.79 -2.46
N TRP A 24 -2.65 -5.03 -2.41
CA TRP A 24 -1.90 -5.31 -1.18
C TRP A 24 -0.89 -4.19 -0.88
N ARG A 25 -0.41 -4.14 0.37
CA ARG A 25 0.70 -3.29 0.78
C ARG A 25 1.54 -3.96 1.85
N LYS A 26 2.78 -3.50 2.03
CA LYS A 26 3.55 -3.77 3.25
C LYS A 26 2.77 -3.28 4.47
N SER A 27 2.74 -4.05 5.55
CA SER A 27 2.09 -3.61 6.77
C SER A 27 2.78 -2.40 7.39
N GLY A 28 1.98 -1.50 7.98
CA GLY A 28 2.48 -0.37 8.78
C GLY A 28 3.18 -0.82 10.06
N SER A 29 2.86 -2.03 10.55
CA SER A 29 3.50 -2.65 11.72
C SER A 29 4.85 -3.31 11.42
N VAL A 30 5.37 -3.17 10.20
CA VAL A 30 6.61 -3.80 9.76
C VAL A 30 7.64 -2.80 9.25
N ALA A 31 8.84 -2.87 9.79
CA ALA A 31 10.03 -2.21 9.25
C ALA A 31 10.84 -3.18 8.38
N LEU A 32 11.23 -2.73 7.19
CA LEU A 32 12.16 -3.42 6.32
C LEU A 32 13.49 -2.70 6.33
N ARG A 33 14.57 -3.45 6.53
CA ARG A 33 15.94 -2.97 6.36
C ARG A 33 16.60 -3.74 5.21
N PRO A 34 16.89 -3.09 4.08
CA PRO A 34 17.50 -3.73 2.92
C PRO A 34 18.94 -4.14 3.23
N GLU A 35 19.33 -5.32 2.78
CA GLU A 35 20.64 -5.93 3.00
C GLU A 35 21.08 -6.66 1.70
N PRO A 36 22.38 -6.93 1.48
CA PRO A 36 22.85 -7.53 0.22
C PRO A 36 22.29 -8.94 -0.06
N PHE A 37 21.70 -9.61 0.93
CA PHE A 37 21.03 -10.90 0.77
C PHE A 37 19.49 -10.80 0.66
N GLY A 38 18.92 -9.59 0.73
CA GLY A 38 17.48 -9.35 0.75
C GLY A 38 17.09 -8.29 1.78
N ALA A 39 16.44 -8.68 2.88
CA ALA A 39 16.11 -7.75 3.94
C ALA A 39 15.94 -8.41 5.31
N LEU A 40 16.24 -7.62 6.34
CA LEU A 40 15.80 -7.83 7.70
C LEU A 40 14.40 -7.24 7.88
N VAL A 41 13.47 -8.03 8.43
CA VAL A 41 12.08 -7.65 8.65
C VAL A 41 11.78 -7.65 10.13
N TYR A 42 11.42 -6.50 10.68
CA TYR A 42 11.03 -6.39 12.08
C TYR A 42 9.55 -6.02 12.20
N HIS A 43 8.81 -6.81 12.97
CA HIS A 43 7.39 -6.57 13.21
C HIS A 43 7.17 -5.99 14.61
N PHE A 44 6.65 -4.78 14.70
CA PHE A 44 6.49 -4.03 15.96
C PHE A 44 5.43 -4.63 16.89
N GLY A 45 4.34 -5.18 16.34
CA GLY A 45 3.26 -5.78 17.14
C GLY A 45 3.68 -7.05 17.92
N ASN A 46 4.26 -8.04 17.23
CA ASN A 46 4.68 -9.31 17.85
C ASN A 46 6.19 -9.37 18.20
N ARG A 47 6.93 -8.29 17.96
CA ARG A 47 8.39 -8.16 18.22
C ARG A 47 9.24 -9.23 17.51
N LYS A 48 8.73 -9.82 16.42
CA LYS A 48 9.41 -10.86 15.67
C LYS A 48 10.39 -10.25 14.66
N LEU A 49 11.61 -10.81 14.62
CA LEU A 49 12.59 -10.54 13.58
C LEU A 49 12.58 -11.71 12.58
N SER A 50 12.40 -11.40 11.30
CA SER A 50 12.40 -12.36 10.19
C SER A 50 13.35 -11.88 9.08
N PHE A 51 13.67 -12.76 8.15
CA PHE A 51 14.56 -12.46 7.04
C PHE A 51 13.88 -12.79 5.71
N LEU A 52 13.91 -11.82 4.79
CA LEU A 52 13.61 -12.06 3.38
C LEU A 52 14.93 -12.36 2.68
N LYS A 53 15.06 -13.58 2.14
CA LYS A 53 16.31 -14.09 1.54
C LYS A 53 16.49 -13.72 0.06
N SER A 54 15.66 -12.83 -0.47
CA SER A 54 15.69 -12.44 -1.88
C SER A 54 15.45 -10.94 -2.01
N GLN A 55 16.38 -10.24 -2.66
CA GLN A 55 16.22 -8.82 -2.97
C GLN A 55 15.02 -8.58 -3.90
N ALA A 56 14.77 -9.49 -4.85
CA ALA A 56 13.62 -9.41 -5.75
C ALA A 56 12.29 -9.48 -4.96
N LEU A 57 12.21 -10.34 -3.94
CA LEU A 57 11.02 -10.40 -3.09
C LEU A 57 10.83 -9.12 -2.27
N VAL A 58 11.92 -8.50 -1.80
CA VAL A 58 11.87 -7.20 -1.09
C VAL A 58 11.38 -6.09 -2.02
N ALA A 59 11.85 -6.07 -3.27
CA ALA A 59 11.40 -5.12 -4.28
C ALA A 59 9.90 -5.29 -4.56
N VAL A 60 9.42 -6.52 -4.74
CA VAL A 60 8.00 -6.83 -4.93
C VAL A 60 7.17 -6.34 -3.74
N VAL A 61 7.53 -6.70 -2.50
CA VAL A 61 6.79 -6.30 -1.30
C VAL A 61 6.71 -4.77 -1.14
N THR A 62 7.77 -4.07 -1.54
CA THR A 62 7.81 -2.59 -1.51
C THR A 62 6.96 -1.99 -2.63
N ALA A 63 6.95 -2.60 -3.82
CA ALA A 63 6.19 -2.12 -4.97
C ALA A 63 4.68 -2.38 -4.87
N LEU A 64 4.22 -3.34 -4.05
CA LEU A 64 2.80 -3.72 -3.92
C LEU A 64 1.86 -2.51 -3.74
N GLU A 65 2.25 -1.51 -2.95
CA GLU A 65 1.40 -0.34 -2.69
C GLU A 65 1.14 0.52 -3.94
N GLY A 66 2.02 0.45 -4.94
CA GLY A 66 1.91 1.20 -6.19
C GLY A 66 1.02 0.54 -7.24
N HIS A 67 0.56 -0.70 -7.02
CA HIS A 67 -0.12 -1.50 -8.03
C HIS A 67 -1.50 -2.00 -7.57
N PRO A 68 -2.44 -2.20 -8.51
CA PRO A 68 -3.80 -2.65 -8.20
C PRO A 68 -3.87 -4.12 -7.78
N ASP A 69 -2.94 -4.95 -8.27
CA ASP A 69 -2.93 -6.40 -8.05
C ASP A 69 -1.49 -6.97 -8.04
N VAL A 70 -1.35 -8.22 -7.60
CA VAL A 70 -0.06 -8.90 -7.48
C VAL A 70 0.58 -9.16 -8.84
N ALA A 71 -0.20 -9.53 -9.86
CA ALA A 71 0.34 -9.84 -11.18
C ALA A 71 0.95 -8.59 -11.86
N SER A 72 0.27 -7.45 -11.74
CA SER A 72 0.77 -6.14 -12.17
C SER A 72 2.07 -5.77 -11.45
N THR A 73 2.16 -6.03 -10.15
CA THR A 73 3.39 -5.80 -9.36
C THR A 73 4.53 -6.69 -9.84
N LEU A 74 4.30 -7.99 -10.01
CA LEU A 74 5.32 -8.94 -10.46
C LEU A 74 5.85 -8.59 -11.86
N ARG A 75 4.96 -8.15 -12.76
CA ARG A 75 5.35 -7.65 -14.08
C ARG A 75 6.19 -6.39 -13.98
N ALA A 76 5.81 -5.43 -13.13
CA ALA A 76 6.57 -4.19 -12.93
C ALA A 76 7.96 -4.44 -12.31
N CYS A 77 8.11 -5.49 -11.51
CA CYS A 77 9.38 -5.94 -10.95
C CYS A 77 10.19 -6.88 -11.86
N ASP A 78 9.80 -7.04 -13.13
CA ASP A 78 10.46 -7.92 -14.11
C ASP A 78 10.57 -9.40 -13.66
N VAL A 79 9.60 -9.88 -12.87
CA VAL A 79 9.58 -11.28 -12.43
C VAL A 79 9.06 -12.16 -13.58
N PRO A 80 9.82 -13.19 -14.00
CA PRO A 80 9.39 -14.10 -15.06
C PRO A 80 8.07 -14.79 -14.72
N GLU A 81 7.15 -14.90 -15.69
CA GLU A 81 5.82 -15.51 -15.49
C GLU A 81 5.89 -16.94 -14.92
N ALA A 82 6.92 -17.69 -15.31
CA ALA A 82 7.19 -19.04 -14.77
C ALA A 82 7.41 -19.06 -13.25
N GLN A 83 7.84 -17.94 -12.64
CA GLN A 83 8.10 -17.82 -11.21
C GLN A 83 6.91 -17.21 -10.44
N HIS A 84 5.92 -16.64 -11.12
CA HIS A 84 4.75 -16.01 -10.48
C HIS A 84 4.07 -16.90 -9.43
N PRO A 85 3.79 -18.20 -9.67
CA PRO A 85 3.14 -19.04 -8.65
C PRO A 85 3.97 -19.19 -7.35
N ALA A 86 5.31 -19.18 -7.47
CA ALA A 86 6.19 -19.22 -6.30
C ALA A 86 6.12 -17.91 -5.51
N TYR A 87 6.10 -16.75 -6.19
CA TYR A 87 5.94 -15.45 -5.55
C TYR A 87 4.56 -15.29 -4.89
N VAL A 88 3.49 -15.73 -5.55
CA VAL A 88 2.13 -15.74 -4.98
C VAL A 88 2.08 -16.56 -3.69
N THR A 89 2.71 -17.75 -3.67
CA THR A 89 2.82 -18.59 -2.47
C THR A 89 3.62 -17.91 -1.35
N ALA A 90 4.72 -17.24 -1.70
CA ALA A 90 5.52 -16.48 -0.75
C ALA A 90 4.71 -15.32 -0.15
N LEU A 91 4.02 -14.53 -0.98
CA LEU A 91 3.17 -13.42 -0.54
C LEU A 91 2.01 -13.90 0.35
N ALA A 92 1.37 -15.02 0.02
CA ALA A 92 0.36 -15.65 0.88
C ALA A 92 0.91 -16.08 2.26
N THR A 93 2.21 -16.41 2.34
CA THR A 93 2.87 -16.71 3.62
C THR A 93 3.17 -15.43 4.39
N LEU A 94 3.54 -14.36 3.68
CA LEU A 94 3.78 -13.04 4.26
C LEU A 94 2.49 -12.42 4.80
N SER A 95 1.34 -12.61 4.15
CA SER A 95 0.05 -12.12 4.64
C SER A 95 -0.35 -12.82 5.95
N ARG A 96 -0.25 -14.16 6.01
CA ARG A 96 -0.46 -14.95 7.25
C ARG A 96 0.51 -14.59 8.37
N SER A 97 1.67 -14.03 8.04
CA SER A 97 2.65 -13.56 9.02
C SER A 97 2.48 -12.08 9.37
N GLN A 98 1.41 -11.44 8.91
CA GLN A 98 1.09 -10.03 9.10
C GLN A 98 2.20 -9.08 8.57
N MET A 99 2.97 -9.53 7.58
CA MET A 99 4.00 -8.71 6.94
C MET A 99 3.45 -7.83 5.83
N ILE A 100 2.42 -8.32 5.14
CA ILE A 100 1.63 -7.57 4.16
C ILE A 100 0.16 -7.60 4.57
N GLU A 101 -0.59 -6.59 4.17
CA GLU A 101 -2.01 -6.45 4.46
C GLU A 101 -2.76 -5.98 3.23
N ALA A 102 -4.04 -6.36 3.12
CA ALA A 102 -4.90 -5.87 2.06
C ALA A 102 -5.08 -4.35 2.20
N ARG A 103 -5.08 -3.64 1.07
CA ARG A 103 -5.41 -2.22 1.04
C ARG A 103 -6.93 -2.09 1.09
N THR A 104 -7.47 -1.88 2.29
CA THR A 104 -8.89 -1.53 2.47
C THR A 104 -9.21 -0.08 2.12
N SER A 105 -8.23 0.69 1.64
CA SER A 105 -8.48 2.06 1.20
C SER A 105 -9.11 2.03 -0.19
N VAL A 106 -10.38 2.42 -0.28
CA VAL A 106 -10.80 3.20 -1.46
C VAL A 106 -9.77 4.31 -1.61
N PRO A 107 -9.13 4.53 -2.77
CA PRO A 107 -8.15 5.60 -2.87
C PRO A 107 -8.86 6.91 -2.50
N PRO A 108 -8.28 7.80 -1.66
CA PRO A 108 -8.59 9.19 -1.88
C PRO A 108 -8.15 9.46 -3.31
N THR A 109 -9.09 9.83 -4.18
CA THR A 109 -8.77 10.42 -5.48
C THR A 109 -7.98 11.69 -5.20
N THR A 110 -6.67 11.57 -5.02
CA THR A 110 -5.76 12.71 -5.07
C THR A 110 -5.40 12.89 -6.55
N SER A 111 -6.36 13.45 -7.27
CA SER A 111 -6.13 14.20 -8.49
C SER A 111 -7.26 15.19 -8.65
N GLU A 112 -7.17 16.28 -7.90
CA GLU A 112 -7.30 17.57 -8.55
C GLU A 112 -6.17 18.47 -8.09
N LEU A 113 -5.25 18.67 -9.02
CA LEU A 113 -4.22 19.68 -8.99
C LEU A 113 -4.91 21.04 -9.16
N ALA A 114 -5.43 21.62 -8.07
CA ALA A 114 -5.73 23.04 -8.02
C ALA A 114 -4.46 23.79 -7.60
N ALA A 115 -3.50 23.85 -8.52
CA ALA A 115 -2.54 24.94 -8.51
C ALA A 115 -3.34 26.23 -8.64
N GLY A 116 -3.33 27.06 -7.60
CA GLY A 116 -3.86 28.40 -7.68
C GLY A 116 -3.20 29.19 -8.80
N PRO A 117 -3.81 30.31 -9.18
CA PRO A 117 -3.09 31.54 -8.88
C PRO A 117 -3.83 32.41 -7.88
N CYS A 118 -3.14 32.75 -6.79
CA CYS A 118 -3.37 34.03 -6.11
C CYS A 118 -2.78 35.13 -7.00
N THR A 119 -3.63 36.01 -7.53
CA THR A 119 -3.35 37.43 -7.83
C THR A 119 -4.74 38.05 -8.01
N GLU A 120 -5.33 38.53 -6.91
CA GLU A 120 -5.27 39.90 -6.40
C GLU A 120 -6.21 40.83 -7.17
N ALA A 121 -7.27 41.23 -6.46
CA ALA A 121 -8.21 42.24 -6.89
C ALA A 121 -7.60 43.62 -6.62
N ASP A 122 -7.45 44.43 -7.66
CA ASP A 122 -7.49 45.89 -7.54
C ASP A 122 -7.99 46.50 -8.85
N GLU A 123 -9.29 46.76 -8.93
CA GLU A 123 -9.84 47.76 -9.85
C GLU A 123 -10.70 48.72 -9.02
N ARG A 124 -10.10 49.88 -8.73
CA ARG A 124 -10.74 51.10 -8.21
C ARG A 124 -10.37 52.25 -9.17
N PRO A 125 -11.16 53.34 -9.19
CA PRO A 125 -11.80 53.91 -10.38
C PRO A 125 -11.03 55.06 -11.02
N GLU A 126 -11.28 55.34 -12.30
CA GLU A 126 -10.88 56.59 -12.98
C GLU A 126 -12.05 57.10 -13.86
N GLU A 127 -13.05 57.72 -13.23
CA GLU A 127 -13.95 58.66 -13.91
C GLU A 127 -13.25 60.03 -13.90
N GLY A 128 -12.56 60.36 -15.00
CA GLY A 128 -12.00 61.69 -15.22
C GLY A 128 -13.02 62.62 -15.89
N PRO A 129 -13.19 63.87 -15.42
CA PRO A 129 -14.07 64.83 -16.09
C PRO A 129 -13.31 65.61 -17.18
N SER A 130 -13.95 65.83 -18.33
CA SER A 130 -14.14 67.13 -19.03
C SER A 130 -14.65 66.92 -20.46
#